data_AF-M3SCQ5-F1
#
_entry.id   AF-M3SCQ5-F1
#
_cell.length_a   1.000
_cell.length_b   1.000
_cell.length_c   1.000
_cell.angle_alpha   90.00
_cell.angle_beta   90.00
_cell.angle_gamma   90.00
#
_symmetry.space_group_name_H-M   'P 1'
#
loop_
_entity.id
_entity.type
_entity.pdbx_description
1 polymer ?
#
loop_
_entity_poly.entity_id
_entity_poly.type
_entity_poly.pdbx_seq_one_letter_code
_entity_poly.pdbx_strand_id
1 'polypeptide(L)'
;MDFIKPFIPQLQEWTGLNFKEILFDSNIHEMNAQTINSKIVYHRCICYIVQSGEYVFGSFIGETVPYAEEKMSNAIENDWKHFIFTLNNPKHQIIKIEPQYHEDFTSLFVYGTLNKRNVISTPNAFFINPGNNCYITKNIFDYYVQPEHLTNEIFAGCCQPKRFTADRLVVVEMIEKE
;
A
#
# COMPACT_ATOMS: atom_id res chain seq x y z
N MET A 1 0.54 0.67 21.12
CA MET A 1 0.72 -0.70 20.61
C MET A 1 0.64 -0.65 19.11
N ASP A 2 1.52 -1.40 18.45
CA ASP A 2 1.66 -1.30 17.01
C ASP A 2 0.64 -2.23 16.31
N PHE A 3 -0.32 -1.64 15.58
CA PHE A 3 -1.49 -2.34 15.06
C PHE A 3 -1.15 -3.40 14.01
N ILE A 4 0.05 -3.34 13.45
CA ILE A 4 0.54 -4.29 12.46
C ILE A 4 1.03 -5.61 13.08
N LYS A 5 1.38 -5.62 14.38
CA LYS A 5 1.98 -6.80 15.04
C LYS A 5 1.20 -8.10 14.85
N PRO A 6 -0.14 -8.12 14.99
CA PRO A 6 -0.92 -9.34 14.78
C PRO A 6 -0.83 -9.88 13.35
N PHE A 7 -0.50 -9.03 12.37
CA PHE A 7 -0.48 -9.38 10.96
C PHE A 7 0.91 -9.73 10.42
N ILE A 8 1.97 -9.51 11.21
CA ILE A 8 3.35 -9.83 10.80
C ILE A 8 3.49 -11.30 10.34
N PRO A 9 2.99 -12.32 11.06
CA PRO A 9 3.11 -13.71 10.63
C PRO A 9 2.50 -13.96 9.23
N GLN A 10 1.36 -13.35 8.94
CA GLN A 10 0.70 -13.49 7.64
C GLN A 10 1.51 -12.85 6.51
N LEU A 11 2.06 -11.66 6.75
CA LEU A 11 2.91 -10.98 5.77
C LEU A 11 4.19 -11.79 5.50
N GLN A 12 4.78 -12.40 6.53
CA GLN A 12 5.94 -13.29 6.37
C GLN A 12 5.59 -14.56 5.60
N GLU A 13 4.40 -15.12 5.80
CA GLU A 13 3.90 -16.27 5.03
C GLU A 13 3.75 -15.91 3.54
N TRP A 14 3.10 -14.80 3.22
CA TRP A 14 2.84 -14.40 1.83
C TRP A 14 4.07 -13.98 1.05
N THR A 15 5.04 -13.36 1.71
CA THR A 15 6.26 -12.86 1.07
C THR A 15 7.41 -13.87 1.12
N GLY A 16 7.36 -14.82 2.06
CA GLY A 16 8.49 -15.68 2.40
C GLY A 16 9.63 -14.97 3.16
N LEU A 17 9.46 -13.69 3.50
CA LEU A 17 10.46 -12.84 4.13
C LEU A 17 10.26 -12.72 5.64
N ASN A 18 11.26 -12.22 6.35
CA ASN A 18 11.19 -11.83 7.76
C ASN A 18 10.88 -10.35 7.91
N PHE A 19 10.13 -10.00 8.97
CA PHE A 19 10.01 -8.61 9.39
C PHE A 19 11.39 -8.07 9.81
N LYS A 20 11.76 -6.89 9.29
CA LYS A 20 13.00 -6.21 9.66
C LYS A 20 12.72 -5.03 10.59
N GLU A 21 12.03 -4.01 10.09
CA GLU A 21 11.76 -2.78 10.84
C GLU A 21 10.56 -2.00 10.29
N ILE A 22 10.13 -0.99 11.07
CA ILE A 22 9.15 0.01 10.63
C ILE A 22 9.92 1.22 10.12
N LEU A 23 9.81 1.52 8.82
CA LEU A 23 10.45 2.66 8.20
C LEU A 23 9.65 3.95 8.45
N PHE A 24 8.32 3.85 8.38
CA PHE A 24 7.41 4.98 8.49
C PHE A 24 6.17 4.61 9.32
N ASP A 25 5.64 5.61 10.04
CA ASP A 25 4.43 5.52 10.84
C ASP A 25 3.82 6.91 10.95
N SER A 26 2.61 7.10 10.44
CA SER A 26 1.94 8.40 10.41
C SER A 26 1.57 8.94 11.79
N ASN A 27 1.64 8.14 12.86
CA ASN A 27 1.49 8.62 14.23
C ASN A 27 2.74 9.31 14.76
N ILE A 28 3.90 9.08 14.13
CA ILE A 28 5.20 9.62 14.52
C ILE A 28 5.68 10.64 13.48
N HIS A 29 5.37 10.38 12.22
CA HIS A 29 5.87 11.11 11.07
C HIS A 29 4.71 11.81 10.34
N GLU A 30 4.96 12.99 9.78
CA GLU A 30 3.97 13.70 8.99
C GLU A 30 3.61 12.92 7.72
N MET A 31 2.30 12.78 7.44
CA MET A 31 1.80 12.08 6.27
C MET A 31 1.84 12.97 5.02
N ASN A 32 3.04 13.16 4.47
CA ASN A 32 3.27 13.86 3.21
C ASN A 32 4.37 13.17 2.36
N ALA A 33 4.45 13.50 1.06
CA ALA A 33 5.38 12.88 0.12
C ALA A 33 6.86 13.07 0.52
N GLN A 34 7.24 14.25 1.01
CA GLN A 34 8.61 14.52 1.44
C GLN A 34 9.05 13.59 2.57
N THR A 35 8.25 13.51 3.63
CA THR A 35 8.54 12.72 4.82
C THR A 35 8.55 11.24 4.52
N ILE A 36 7.55 10.71 3.80
CA ILE A 36 7.54 9.29 3.46
C ILE A 36 8.74 8.92 2.58
N ASN A 37 9.06 9.72 1.54
CA ASN A 37 10.18 9.45 0.65
C ASN A 37 11.51 9.40 1.42
N SER A 38 11.71 10.30 2.38
CA SER A 38 12.91 10.30 3.24
C SER A 38 13.09 9.02 4.08
N LYS A 39 12.05 8.19 4.18
CA LYS A 39 12.05 6.95 4.96
C LYS A 39 12.11 5.70 4.09
N ILE A 40 11.51 5.73 2.90
CA ILE A 40 11.29 4.51 2.10
C ILE A 40 12.16 4.43 0.85
N VAL A 41 12.68 5.56 0.35
CA VAL A 41 13.48 5.56 -0.88
C VAL A 41 14.75 4.72 -0.67
N TYR A 42 15.12 3.95 -1.69
CA TYR A 42 16.22 2.98 -1.69
C TYR A 42 16.04 1.75 -0.79
N HIS A 43 14.93 1.66 -0.04
CA HIS A 43 14.51 0.39 0.56
C HIS A 43 13.81 -0.49 -0.48
N ARG A 44 13.76 -1.78 -0.23
CA ARG A 44 13.09 -2.78 -1.06
C ARG A 44 12.31 -3.74 -0.19
N CYS A 45 11.45 -4.57 -0.79
CA CYS A 45 10.64 -5.54 -0.05
C CYS A 45 9.83 -4.86 1.07
N ILE A 46 9.11 -3.80 0.72
CA ILE A 46 8.31 -3.01 1.67
C ILE A 46 6.84 -3.39 1.59
N CYS A 47 6.15 -3.37 2.74
CA CYS A 47 4.69 -3.32 2.80
C CYS A 47 4.28 -1.94 3.29
N TYR A 48 3.41 -1.25 2.57
CA TYR A 48 2.70 -0.11 3.14
C TYR A 48 1.28 -0.54 3.52
N ILE A 49 0.92 -0.27 4.77
CA ILE A 49 -0.27 -0.78 5.45
C ILE A 49 -1.08 0.42 5.94
N VAL A 50 -2.34 0.46 5.55
CA VAL A 50 -3.30 1.53 5.82
C VAL A 50 -4.35 0.99 6.78
N GLN A 51 -4.62 1.77 7.82
CA GLN A 51 -5.78 1.59 8.70
C GLN A 51 -6.82 2.66 8.39
N SER A 52 -8.07 2.26 8.23
CA SER A 52 -9.24 3.13 8.09
C SER A 52 -10.43 2.53 8.83
N GLY A 53 -10.76 3.05 10.01
CA GLY A 53 -11.71 2.45 10.93
C GLY A 53 -11.31 1.02 11.28
N GLU A 54 -12.21 0.07 10.98
CA GLU A 54 -11.98 -1.36 11.17
C GLU A 54 -11.22 -2.00 10.00
N TYR A 55 -11.02 -1.28 8.89
CA TYR A 55 -10.33 -1.84 7.73
C TYR A 55 -8.83 -1.70 7.86
N VAL A 56 -8.11 -2.79 7.56
CA VAL A 56 -6.66 -2.80 7.40
C VAL A 56 -6.32 -3.41 6.06
N PHE A 57 -5.57 -2.70 5.24
CA PHE A 57 -5.23 -3.13 3.89
C PHE A 57 -3.91 -2.51 3.44
N GLY A 58 -3.40 -2.93 2.30
CA GLY A 58 -2.13 -2.41 1.82
C GLY A 58 -1.61 -3.14 0.60
N SER A 59 -0.33 -2.89 0.32
CA SER A 59 0.37 -3.50 -0.79
C SER A 59 1.78 -3.88 -0.36
N PHE A 60 2.29 -4.97 -0.94
CA PHE A 60 3.70 -5.32 -0.92
C PHE A 60 4.37 -4.90 -2.24
N ILE A 61 5.62 -4.46 -2.13
CA ILE A 61 6.51 -4.09 -3.24
C ILE A 61 7.86 -4.76 -2.99
N GLY A 62 8.28 -5.64 -3.89
CA GLY A 62 9.54 -6.37 -3.83
C GLY A 62 10.74 -5.61 -4.42
N GLU A 63 10.48 -4.67 -5.32
CA GLU A 63 11.50 -3.84 -5.95
C GLU A 63 12.00 -2.70 -5.06
N THR A 64 13.14 -2.12 -5.43
CA THR A 64 13.72 -0.96 -4.75
C THR A 64 12.90 0.29 -5.05
N VAL A 65 12.49 1.01 -4.00
CA VAL A 65 11.75 2.27 -4.13
C VAL A 65 12.63 3.34 -4.79
N PRO A 66 12.25 3.86 -5.96
CA PRO A 66 13.04 4.86 -6.66
C PRO A 66 13.00 6.20 -5.94
N TYR A 67 14.07 6.97 -6.06
CA TYR A 67 14.06 8.37 -5.66
C TYR A 67 13.12 9.18 -6.56
N ALA A 68 12.30 10.04 -5.97
CA ALA A 68 11.48 11.01 -6.71
C ALA A 68 12.00 12.43 -6.44
N GLU A 69 12.20 13.21 -7.51
CA GLU A 69 12.64 14.61 -7.41
C GLU A 69 11.55 15.51 -6.83
N GLU A 70 11.83 16.80 -6.64
CA GLU A 70 10.86 17.74 -6.04
C GLU A 70 9.52 17.79 -6.76
N LYS A 71 9.54 17.84 -8.11
CA LYS A 71 8.35 18.01 -8.95
C LYS A 71 8.03 16.81 -9.83
N MET A 72 8.95 15.85 -9.94
CA MET A 72 8.79 14.67 -10.76
C MET A 72 8.52 13.46 -9.87
N SER A 73 7.48 12.71 -10.21
CA SER A 73 7.15 11.46 -9.55
C SER A 73 7.74 10.30 -10.36
N ASN A 74 8.03 9.19 -9.69
CA ASN A 74 8.53 7.97 -10.31
C ASN A 74 7.62 6.79 -9.98
N ALA A 75 7.69 5.77 -10.81
CA ALA A 75 6.86 4.58 -10.69
C ALA A 75 7.74 3.33 -10.65
N ILE A 76 7.23 2.31 -9.97
CA ILE A 76 7.68 0.93 -10.14
C ILE A 76 6.63 0.27 -11.03
N GLU A 77 7.05 -0.07 -12.24
CA GLU A 77 6.22 -0.79 -13.21
C GLU A 77 6.48 -2.29 -13.10
N ASN A 78 5.44 -3.09 -13.23
CA ASN A 78 5.53 -4.54 -13.42
C ASN A 78 6.41 -5.29 -12.37
N ASP A 79 6.33 -4.91 -11.08
CA ASP A 79 6.98 -5.67 -10.01
C ASP A 79 6.32 -7.05 -9.88
N TRP A 80 7.04 -8.10 -10.27
CA TRP A 80 6.53 -9.47 -10.27
C TRP A 80 6.23 -10.02 -8.88
N LYS A 81 6.76 -9.40 -7.81
CA LYS A 81 6.47 -9.76 -6.42
C LYS A 81 5.30 -8.97 -5.85
N HIS A 82 4.81 -7.94 -6.55
CA HIS A 82 3.77 -7.06 -6.07
C HIS A 82 2.44 -7.79 -5.86
N PHE A 83 1.75 -7.44 -4.78
CA PHE A 83 0.37 -7.81 -4.55
C PHE A 83 -0.30 -6.80 -3.62
N ILE A 84 -1.63 -6.72 -3.68
CA ILE A 84 -2.44 -5.99 -2.71
C ILE A 84 -3.11 -6.95 -1.74
N PHE A 85 -3.55 -6.45 -0.59
CA PHE A 85 -4.16 -7.29 0.43
C PHE A 85 -5.15 -6.54 1.32
N THR A 86 -6.01 -7.32 1.99
CA THR A 86 -6.75 -6.90 3.19
C THR A 86 -6.34 -7.79 4.36
N LEU A 87 -6.00 -7.18 5.48
CA LEU A 87 -5.62 -7.83 6.75
C LEU A 87 -6.73 -7.78 7.80
N ASN A 88 -7.67 -6.83 7.66
CA ASN A 88 -8.85 -6.78 8.52
C ASN A 88 -10.01 -6.16 7.75
N ASN A 89 -11.17 -6.81 7.81
CA ASN A 89 -12.42 -6.34 7.23
C ASN A 89 -13.59 -6.94 8.04
N PRO A 90 -14.63 -6.14 8.40
CA PRO A 90 -15.78 -6.66 9.15
C PRO A 90 -16.58 -7.78 8.46
N LYS A 91 -16.46 -7.92 7.14
CA LYS A 91 -17.26 -8.82 6.30
C LYS A 91 -16.48 -10.00 5.73
N HIS A 92 -15.15 -9.95 5.75
CA HIS A 92 -14.31 -10.90 5.03
C HIS A 92 -13.04 -11.24 5.80
N GLN A 93 -12.53 -12.44 5.56
CA GLN A 93 -11.24 -12.87 6.09
C GLN A 93 -10.08 -12.13 5.42
N ILE A 94 -8.89 -12.35 5.97
CA ILE A 94 -7.61 -11.88 5.43
C ILE A 94 -7.41 -12.46 4.02
N ILE A 95 -7.09 -11.61 3.04
CA ILE A 95 -6.96 -12.00 1.63
C ILE A 95 -5.78 -11.30 0.96
N LYS A 96 -5.00 -12.08 0.22
CA LYS A 96 -3.99 -11.63 -0.74
C LYS A 96 -4.61 -11.60 -2.15
N ILE A 97 -4.34 -10.57 -2.93
CA ILE A 97 -4.86 -10.41 -4.29
C ILE A 97 -3.69 -10.12 -5.23
N GLU A 98 -3.47 -11.03 -6.16
CA GLU A 98 -2.40 -10.95 -7.15
C GLU A 98 -2.80 -10.05 -8.34
N PRO A 99 -1.83 -9.36 -8.96
CA PRO A 99 -2.09 -8.62 -10.20
C PRO A 99 -2.43 -9.58 -11.35
N GLN A 100 -3.26 -9.10 -12.27
CA GLN A 100 -3.38 -9.66 -13.61
C GLN A 100 -2.28 -9.05 -14.50
N TYR A 101 -1.76 -9.80 -15.45
CA TYR A 101 -0.77 -9.27 -16.38
C TYR A 101 -1.37 -8.16 -17.24
N HIS A 102 -0.72 -6.99 -17.24
CA HIS A 102 -0.98 -5.86 -18.12
C HIS A 102 0.36 -5.25 -18.53
N GLU A 103 0.51 -4.83 -19.78
CA GLU A 103 1.76 -4.23 -20.27
C GLU A 103 2.11 -2.94 -19.52
N ASP A 104 1.08 -2.14 -19.18
CA ASP A 104 1.20 -0.84 -18.53
C ASP A 104 0.83 -0.88 -17.02
N PHE A 105 1.22 -1.93 -16.29
CA PHE A 105 0.89 -2.07 -14.88
C PHE A 105 1.85 -1.33 -13.96
N THR A 106 1.34 -0.32 -13.25
CA THR A 106 2.08 0.35 -12.17
C THR A 106 1.81 -0.27 -10.81
N SER A 107 2.86 -0.83 -10.21
CA SER A 107 2.83 -1.46 -8.87
C SER A 107 2.88 -0.43 -7.75
N LEU A 108 3.71 0.62 -7.90
CA LEU A 108 3.83 1.69 -6.92
C LEU A 108 4.08 3.02 -7.62
N PHE A 109 3.45 4.09 -7.12
CA PHE A 109 3.79 5.46 -7.50
C PHE A 109 4.39 6.21 -6.32
N VAL A 110 5.62 6.70 -6.50
CA VAL A 110 6.36 7.53 -5.55
C VAL A 110 6.27 8.98 -6.00
N TYR A 111 5.58 9.80 -5.21
CA TYR A 111 5.31 11.18 -5.59
C TYR A 111 6.51 12.09 -5.34
N GLY A 112 6.68 13.10 -6.19
CA GLY A 112 7.70 14.13 -5.97
C GLY A 112 7.51 14.85 -4.63
N THR A 113 8.60 15.26 -3.99
CA THR A 113 8.58 15.69 -2.57
C THR A 113 7.73 16.95 -2.30
N LEU A 114 7.50 17.79 -3.31
CA LEU A 114 6.61 18.95 -3.20
C LEU A 114 5.13 18.62 -3.46
N ASN A 115 4.79 17.36 -3.77
CA ASN A 115 3.40 16.94 -3.96
C ASN A 115 2.62 17.07 -2.64
N LYS A 116 1.58 17.90 -2.66
CA LYS A 116 0.71 18.14 -1.50
C LYS A 116 -0.59 17.33 -1.53
N ARG A 117 -0.85 16.61 -2.62
CA ARG A 117 -2.10 15.88 -2.85
C ARG A 117 -1.99 14.41 -2.48
N ASN A 118 -0.91 13.75 -2.91
CA ASN A 118 -0.74 12.32 -2.75
C ASN A 118 0.54 12.00 -1.97
N VAL A 119 0.49 10.96 -1.15
CA VAL A 119 1.62 10.49 -0.33
C VAL A 119 2.24 9.27 -0.96
N ILE A 120 1.43 8.24 -1.20
CA ILE A 120 1.84 6.98 -1.82
C ILE A 120 0.61 6.35 -2.47
N SER A 121 0.79 5.62 -3.56
CA SER A 121 -0.32 4.92 -4.20
C SER A 121 0.11 3.64 -4.87
N THR A 122 -0.84 2.73 -4.95
CA THR A 122 -0.88 1.63 -5.92
C THR A 122 -1.92 2.07 -6.95
N PRO A 123 -1.53 2.70 -8.08
CA PRO A 123 -2.44 3.45 -8.95
C PRO A 123 -3.66 2.68 -9.45
N ASN A 124 -3.52 1.36 -9.63
CA ASN A 124 -4.62 0.50 -10.08
C ASN A 124 -5.54 0.04 -8.94
N ALA A 125 -5.22 0.32 -7.68
CA ALA A 125 -5.98 -0.13 -6.52
C ALA A 125 -6.43 1.02 -5.61
N PHE A 126 -5.49 1.79 -5.05
CA PHE A 126 -5.80 2.82 -4.07
C PHE A 126 -4.74 3.91 -3.95
N PHE A 127 -5.22 5.11 -3.64
CA PHE A 127 -4.44 6.32 -3.47
C PHE A 127 -4.56 6.83 -2.04
N ILE A 128 -3.41 6.99 -1.40
CA ILE A 128 -3.32 7.43 0.00
C ILE A 128 -2.85 8.89 0.02
N ASN A 129 -3.69 9.72 0.61
CA ASN A 129 -3.62 11.17 0.57
C ASN A 129 -3.73 11.74 1.99
N PRO A 130 -3.18 12.94 2.25
CA PRO A 130 -3.40 13.61 3.53
C PRO A 130 -4.89 13.90 3.76
N GLY A 131 -5.35 13.76 5.00
CA GLY A 131 -6.74 14.04 5.39
C GLY A 131 -7.75 13.00 4.88
N ASN A 132 -8.91 13.46 4.42
CA ASN A 132 -10.08 12.63 4.09
C ASN A 132 -10.28 12.39 2.58
N ASN A 133 -9.21 12.51 1.79
CA ASN A 133 -9.28 12.42 0.33
C ASN A 133 -8.67 11.13 -0.24
N CYS A 134 -8.44 10.11 0.60
CA CYS A 134 -8.01 8.80 0.11
C CYS A 134 -9.14 8.15 -0.70
N TYR A 135 -8.78 7.25 -1.62
CA TYR A 135 -9.78 6.57 -2.43
C TYR A 135 -9.30 5.23 -2.97
N ILE A 136 -10.27 4.33 -3.11
CA ILE A 136 -10.15 3.05 -3.80
C ILE A 136 -10.66 3.25 -5.23
N THR A 137 -9.96 2.74 -6.24
CA THR A 137 -10.37 2.84 -7.65
C THR A 137 -11.63 2.00 -7.93
N LYS A 138 -12.40 2.35 -8.97
CA LYS A 138 -13.57 1.56 -9.41
C LYS A 138 -13.20 0.30 -10.19
N ASN A 139 -11.98 0.26 -10.71
CA ASN A 139 -11.56 -0.69 -11.73
C ASN A 139 -10.44 -1.61 -11.23
N ILE A 140 -10.35 -1.84 -9.92
CA ILE A 140 -9.30 -2.72 -9.35
C ILE A 140 -9.27 -4.05 -10.09
N PHE A 141 -10.43 -4.66 -10.29
CA PHE A 141 -10.50 -6.00 -10.89
C PHE A 141 -10.30 -6.05 -12.40
N ASP A 142 -10.11 -4.90 -13.06
CA ASP A 142 -9.54 -4.87 -14.41
C ASP A 142 -8.05 -5.24 -14.36
N TYR A 143 -7.36 -4.97 -13.23
CA TYR A 143 -5.92 -5.13 -13.06
C TYR A 143 -5.50 -6.20 -12.03
N TYR A 144 -6.43 -6.72 -11.23
CA TYR A 144 -6.16 -7.70 -10.17
C TYR A 144 -7.13 -8.87 -10.25
N VAL A 145 -6.68 -10.07 -9.89
CA VAL A 145 -7.51 -11.28 -9.95
C VAL A 145 -8.66 -11.13 -8.95
N GLN A 146 -9.90 -10.99 -9.45
CA GLN A 146 -11.05 -10.80 -8.57
C GLN A 146 -11.33 -12.07 -7.76
N PRO A 147 -11.30 -12.01 -6.42
CA PRO A 147 -11.73 -13.13 -5.62
C PRO A 147 -13.26 -13.27 -5.69
N GLU A 148 -13.75 -14.51 -5.60
CA GLU A 148 -15.19 -14.79 -5.69
C GLU A 148 -16.01 -13.97 -4.69
N HIS A 149 -17.11 -13.39 -5.15
CA HIS A 149 -18.06 -12.61 -4.35
C HIS A 149 -17.51 -11.35 -3.66
N LEU A 150 -16.32 -10.88 -4.03
CA LEU A 150 -15.75 -9.65 -3.48
C LEU A 150 -15.95 -8.46 -4.43
N THR A 151 -16.18 -7.31 -3.80
CA THR A 151 -16.26 -6.00 -4.46
C THR A 151 -15.11 -5.11 -3.98
N ASN A 152 -14.89 -4.00 -4.66
CA ASN A 152 -13.84 -3.03 -4.32
C ASN A 152 -14.00 -2.46 -2.91
N GLU A 153 -15.18 -2.56 -2.30
CA GLU A 153 -15.42 -2.12 -0.92
C GLU A 153 -14.67 -2.96 0.12
N ILE A 154 -14.01 -4.05 -0.28
CA ILE A 154 -13.20 -4.88 0.60
C ILE A 154 -12.07 -4.11 1.33
N PHE A 155 -11.59 -3.01 0.76
CA PHE A 155 -10.46 -2.28 1.31
C PHE A 155 -10.85 -1.24 2.35
N ALA A 156 -11.91 -0.47 2.14
CA ALA A 156 -12.27 0.66 3.00
C ALA A 156 -13.80 0.82 3.19
N GLY A 157 -14.58 -0.22 2.89
CA GLY A 157 -16.05 -0.18 2.92
C GLY A 157 -16.66 0.76 1.87
N CYS A 158 -15.85 1.30 0.97
CA CYS A 158 -16.27 2.21 -0.09
C CYS A 158 -15.28 2.18 -1.26
N CYS A 159 -15.72 2.64 -2.41
CA CYS A 159 -14.88 2.95 -3.55
C CYS A 159 -15.30 4.27 -4.19
N GLN A 160 -14.49 4.77 -5.13
CA GLN A 160 -14.82 5.99 -5.87
C GLN A 160 -16.28 5.96 -6.36
N PRO A 161 -17.00 7.10 -6.32
CA PRO A 161 -16.51 8.44 -6.00
C PRO A 161 -16.39 8.74 -4.50
N LYS A 162 -16.78 7.80 -3.62
CA LYS A 162 -16.65 7.98 -2.17
C LYS A 162 -15.17 8.01 -1.78
N ARG A 163 -14.88 8.79 -0.73
CA ARG A 163 -13.54 8.96 -0.16
C ARG A 163 -13.51 8.38 1.25
N PHE A 164 -12.30 8.09 1.73
CA PHE A 164 -12.07 7.66 3.10
C PHE A 164 -10.87 8.41 3.71
N THR A 165 -10.72 8.29 5.02
CA THR A 165 -9.59 8.81 5.78
C THR A 165 -8.64 7.66 6.10
N ALA A 166 -7.34 7.86 5.87
CA ALA A 166 -6.32 6.97 6.40
C ALA A 166 -6.02 7.39 7.85
N ASP A 167 -6.56 6.64 8.82
CA ASP A 167 -6.35 6.91 10.25
C ASP A 167 -4.91 6.65 10.65
N ARG A 168 -4.27 5.66 10.01
CA ARG A 168 -2.84 5.37 10.15
C ARG A 168 -2.26 4.78 8.88
N LEU A 169 -1.04 5.19 8.53
CA LEU A 169 -0.22 4.61 7.49
C LEU A 169 1.10 4.15 8.11
N VAL A 170 1.43 2.88 7.96
CA VAL A 170 2.71 2.30 8.39
C VAL A 170 3.41 1.70 7.18
N VAL A 171 4.71 1.91 7.05
CA VAL A 171 5.54 1.21 6.08
C VAL A 171 6.54 0.35 6.82
N VAL A 172 6.54 -0.95 6.51
CA VAL A 172 7.49 -1.92 7.06
C VAL A 172 8.43 -2.41 5.98
N GLU A 173 9.66 -2.69 6.38
CA GLU A 173 10.64 -3.38 5.56
C GLU A 173 10.70 -4.86 5.94
N MET A 174 10.81 -5.71 4.92
CA MET A 174 11.00 -7.15 5.06
C MET A 174 12.33 -7.57 4.44
N ILE A 175 12.95 -8.61 4.99
CA ILE A 175 14.27 -9.10 4.58
C ILE A 175 14.28 -10.61 4.41
N GLU A 176 15.17 -11.13 3.56
CA GLU A 176 15.33 -12.58 3.37
C GLU A 176 15.67 -13.27 4.70
N LYS A 177 15.29 -14.55 4.82
CA LYS A 177 15.67 -15.38 5.96
C LYS A 177 17.17 -15.69 5.84
N GLU A 178 17.92 -15.40 6.89
CA GLU A 178 19.31 -15.89 7.02
C GLU A 178 19.36 -17.42 7.03
#